data_AF-A0A1W1VQP9-F1
#
_entry.id   AF-A0A1W1VQP9-F1
#
_cell.length_a   1.000
_cell.length_b   1.000
_cell.length_c   1.000
_cell.angle_alpha   90.00
_cell.angle_beta   90.00
_cell.angle_gamma   90.00
#
_symmetry.space_group_name_H-M   'P 1'
#
loop_
_entity.id
_entity.type
_entity.pdbx_description
1 polymer ?
#
loop_
_entity_poly.entity_id
_entity_poly.type
_entity_poly.pdbx_seq_one_letter_code
_entity_poly.pdbx_strand_id
1 'polypeptide(L)'
;MRALLLSLLLFSSPALAQAQPSPVQSGQVWILAGVTADGEQFRSVLRLTREAPKGQPWTYRADRGSLLYDASVPSLVALDTVEAKAGGLALACVSLSPAKGQTSWPGVLVSGGLAQVSARLGDAFGVASVARTPTDLKAAAAELRLGTCTLTRR
;
A
#
# COMPACT_ATOMS: atom_id res chain seq x y z
N MET A 1 38.65 54.19 -22.47
CA MET A 1 37.60 54.10 -23.50
C MET A 1 37.16 52.65 -23.61
N ARG A 2 35.87 52.37 -23.37
CA ARG A 2 35.07 51.20 -23.81
C ARG A 2 35.54 49.79 -23.42
N ALA A 3 34.69 48.84 -23.06
CA ALA A 3 33.32 48.79 -22.57
C ALA A 3 33.15 47.34 -22.09
N LEU A 4 32.51 47.15 -20.93
CA LEU A 4 31.99 45.86 -20.50
C LEU A 4 31.09 45.26 -21.59
N LEU A 5 31.08 43.94 -21.73
CA LEU A 5 29.89 43.21 -22.13
C LEU A 5 29.94 41.80 -21.54
N LEU A 6 29.42 41.74 -20.32
CA LEU A 6 29.12 40.56 -19.52
C LEU A 6 27.82 39.96 -20.07
N SER A 7 27.88 38.80 -20.72
CA SER A 7 26.68 38.07 -21.18
C SER A 7 26.47 36.85 -20.30
N LEU A 8 25.80 37.02 -19.15
CA LEU A 8 25.26 35.90 -18.38
C LEU A 8 23.91 35.51 -18.95
N LEU A 9 23.87 34.40 -19.70
CA LEU A 9 22.64 33.68 -20.03
C LEU A 9 22.22 32.88 -18.79
N LEU A 10 21.18 33.35 -18.11
CA LEU A 10 20.49 32.62 -17.04
C LEU A 10 19.64 31.51 -17.69
N PHE A 11 20.17 30.29 -17.71
CA PHE A 11 19.36 29.10 -17.98
C PHE A 11 18.61 28.72 -16.70
N SER A 12 17.35 29.15 -16.59
CA SER A 12 16.41 28.62 -15.60
C SER A 12 15.95 27.23 -16.04
N SER A 13 16.68 26.19 -15.63
CA SER A 13 16.23 24.81 -15.80
C SER A 13 14.97 24.58 -14.95
N PRO A 14 13.83 24.13 -15.52
CA PRO A 14 12.69 23.73 -14.71
C PRO A 14 13.10 22.56 -13.84
N ALA A 15 12.89 22.68 -12.53
CA ALA A 15 13.09 21.59 -11.59
C ALA A 15 12.12 20.46 -11.96
N LEU A 16 12.64 19.42 -12.63
CA LEU A 16 11.91 18.16 -12.80
C LEU A 16 11.57 17.66 -11.40
N ALA A 17 10.28 17.66 -11.06
CA ALA A 17 9.79 17.06 -9.84
C ALA A 17 10.26 15.60 -9.82
N GLN A 18 11.20 15.27 -8.93
CA GLN A 18 11.71 13.92 -8.81
C GLN A 18 10.55 13.03 -8.35
N ALA A 19 10.20 12.04 -9.19
CA ALA A 19 9.23 11.02 -8.83
C ALA A 19 9.67 10.38 -7.51
N GLN A 20 8.81 10.40 -6.49
CA GLN A 20 9.15 9.80 -5.21
C GLN A 20 9.44 8.31 -5.42
N PRO A 21 10.60 7.80 -4.96
CA PRO A 21 10.94 6.40 -5.11
C PRO A 21 9.92 5.53 -4.36
N SER A 22 9.48 4.43 -5.00
CA SER A 22 8.59 3.45 -4.37
C SER A 22 9.23 2.91 -3.08
N PRO A 23 8.48 2.83 -1.95
CA PRO A 23 8.95 2.12 -0.76
C PRO A 23 9.02 0.60 -0.98
N VAL A 24 8.42 0.11 -2.08
CA VAL A 24 8.35 -1.28 -2.49
C VAL A 24 9.36 -1.58 -3.61
N GLN A 25 10.04 -2.70 -3.50
CA GLN A 25 11.00 -3.19 -4.49
C GLN A 25 10.72 -4.66 -4.81
N SER A 26 10.97 -5.06 -6.06
CA SER A 26 10.93 -6.46 -6.47
C SER A 26 11.92 -7.30 -5.65
N GLY A 27 11.55 -8.55 -5.34
CA GLY A 27 12.33 -9.45 -4.49
C GLY A 27 12.16 -9.24 -2.97
N GLN A 28 11.45 -8.20 -2.53
CA GLN A 28 11.20 -7.96 -1.10
C GLN A 28 10.25 -8.99 -0.49
N VAL A 29 10.29 -9.09 0.84
CA VAL A 29 9.36 -9.89 1.63
C VAL A 29 8.51 -8.97 2.50
N TRP A 30 7.20 -9.17 2.46
CA TRP A 30 6.22 -8.43 3.26
C TRP A 30 5.44 -9.39 4.15
N ILE A 31 5.20 -8.99 5.39
CA ILE A 31 4.33 -9.71 6.32
C ILE A 31 3.02 -8.94 6.41
N LEU A 32 1.92 -9.62 6.11
CA LEU A 32 0.56 -9.18 6.37
C LEU A 32 0.09 -9.87 7.66
N ALA A 33 -0.18 -9.09 8.70
CA ALA A 33 -0.77 -9.59 9.94
C ALA A 33 -2.03 -8.79 10.25
N GLY A 34 -3.02 -9.40 10.87
CA GLY A 34 -4.19 -8.64 11.28
C GLY A 34 -5.24 -9.46 12.00
N VAL A 35 -6.36 -8.80 12.25
CA VAL A 35 -7.51 -9.29 13.00
C VAL A 35 -8.76 -8.97 12.19
N THR A 36 -9.58 -9.98 11.91
CA THR A 36 -10.87 -9.80 11.21
C THR A 36 -11.88 -9.07 12.09
N ALA A 37 -13.01 -8.66 11.50
CA ALA A 37 -14.10 -8.04 12.24
C ALA A 37 -14.68 -8.96 13.34
N ASP A 38 -14.58 -10.28 13.15
CA ASP A 38 -15.05 -11.30 14.10
C ASP A 38 -13.97 -11.72 15.11
N GLY A 39 -12.79 -11.08 15.08
CA GLY A 39 -11.70 -11.32 16.02
C GLY A 39 -10.72 -12.43 15.63
N GLU A 40 -10.84 -13.01 14.44
CA GLU A 40 -9.90 -14.03 13.95
C GLU A 40 -8.56 -13.40 13.59
N GLN A 41 -7.47 -14.01 14.05
CA GLN A 41 -6.11 -13.55 13.75
C GLN A 41 -5.51 -14.32 12.59
N PHE A 42 -4.78 -13.64 11.71
CA PHE A 42 -4.03 -14.26 10.63
C PHE A 42 -2.65 -13.63 10.46
N ARG A 43 -1.79 -14.39 9.79
CA ARG A 43 -0.48 -13.94 9.35
C ARG A 43 -0.14 -14.58 8.02
N SER A 44 0.20 -13.76 7.03
CA SER A 44 0.65 -14.18 5.71
C SER A 44 1.98 -13.54 5.37
N VAL A 45 2.78 -14.26 4.58
CA VAL A 45 4.06 -13.78 4.05
C VAL A 45 3.94 -13.69 2.54
N LEU A 46 4.11 -12.48 2.01
CA LEU A 46 4.12 -12.19 0.59
C LEU A 46 5.57 -12.01 0.14
N ARG A 47 6.07 -12.97 -0.65
CA ARG A 47 7.40 -12.90 -1.25
C ARG A 47 7.27 -12.34 -2.66
N LEU A 48 7.67 -11.08 -2.84
CA LEU A 48 7.59 -10.44 -4.14
C LEU A 48 8.58 -11.09 -5.10
N THR A 49 8.15 -11.32 -6.33
CA THR A 49 9.02 -11.81 -7.40
C THR A 49 10.07 -10.77 -7.76
N ARG A 50 11.12 -11.18 -8.46
CA ARG A 50 12.15 -10.27 -9.01
C ARG A 50 11.71 -9.56 -10.29
N GLU A 51 10.51 -9.86 -10.80
CA GLU A 51 9.96 -9.21 -11.99
C GLU A 51 9.66 -7.73 -11.71
N ALA A 52 9.78 -6.89 -12.74
CA ALA A 52 9.39 -5.49 -12.65
C ALA A 52 7.87 -5.35 -12.38
N PRO A 53 7.44 -4.36 -11.59
CA PRO A 53 6.02 -4.12 -11.36
C PRO A 53 5.32 -3.70 -12.66
N LYS A 54 4.02 -3.96 -12.74
CA LYS A 54 3.19 -3.63 -13.91
C LYS A 54 2.17 -2.54 -13.58
N GLY A 55 1.83 -1.73 -14.59
CA GLY A 55 0.73 -0.77 -14.53
C GLY A 55 0.95 0.43 -13.62
N GLN A 56 -0.11 1.22 -13.48
CA GLN A 56 -0.29 2.26 -12.47
C GLN A 56 -1.70 2.05 -11.88
N PRO A 57 -1.85 1.72 -10.59
CA PRO A 57 -0.80 1.57 -9.56
C PRO A 57 0.21 0.45 -9.88
N TRP A 58 1.43 0.58 -9.34
CA TRP A 58 2.49 -0.42 -9.53
C TRP A 58 2.09 -1.72 -8.84
N THR A 59 1.89 -2.77 -9.63
CA THR A 59 1.51 -4.10 -9.15
C THR A 59 2.72 -5.02 -9.13
N TYR A 60 3.12 -5.45 -7.95
CA TYR A 60 4.18 -6.43 -7.70
C TYR A 60 3.55 -7.81 -7.47
N ARG A 61 3.94 -8.78 -8.30
CA ARG A 61 3.52 -10.18 -8.12
C ARG A 61 4.19 -10.79 -6.90
N ALA A 62 3.43 -11.54 -6.10
CA ALA A 62 3.92 -12.32 -4.97
C ALA A 62 3.59 -13.82 -5.14
N ASP A 63 4.24 -14.67 -4.35
CA ASP A 63 3.95 -16.11 -4.26
C ASP A 63 2.50 -16.41 -3.86
N ARG A 64 1.94 -15.66 -2.91
CA ARG A 64 0.55 -15.83 -2.41
C ARG A 64 -0.47 -14.84 -2.98
N GLY A 65 -0.06 -13.93 -3.85
CA GLY A 65 -0.97 -12.92 -4.42
C GLY A 65 -0.25 -11.74 -5.04
N SER A 66 -0.52 -10.53 -4.56
CA SER A 66 0.06 -9.30 -5.11
C SER A 66 0.17 -8.19 -4.08
N LEU A 67 1.11 -7.27 -4.31
CA LEU A 67 1.25 -6.04 -3.56
C LEU A 67 1.12 -4.88 -4.55
N LEU A 68 0.21 -3.95 -4.30
CA LEU A 68 -0.04 -2.80 -5.16
C LEU A 68 0.42 -1.54 -4.42
N TYR A 69 1.18 -0.69 -5.09
CA TYR A 69 1.56 0.63 -4.58
C TYR A 69 1.09 1.71 -5.55
N ASP A 70 0.32 2.65 -5.02
CA ASP A 70 -0.07 3.86 -5.73
C ASP A 70 0.74 5.04 -5.19
N ALA A 71 1.47 5.74 -6.06
CA ALA A 71 2.24 6.92 -5.69
C ALA A 71 1.40 8.21 -5.68
N SER A 72 0.28 8.24 -6.40
CA SER A 72 -0.61 9.40 -6.49
C SER A 72 -1.44 9.58 -5.21
N VAL A 73 -1.84 8.45 -4.62
CA VAL A 73 -2.43 8.35 -3.29
C VAL A 73 -1.53 7.38 -2.54
N PRO A 74 -0.57 7.86 -1.73
CA PRO A 74 0.60 7.10 -1.31
C PRO A 74 0.15 5.93 -0.41
N SER A 75 -0.19 4.82 -1.04
CA SER A 75 -0.98 3.73 -0.47
C SER A 75 -0.44 2.38 -0.90
N LEU A 76 -0.63 1.40 -0.03
CA LEU A 76 -0.15 0.05 -0.19
C LEU A 76 -1.31 -0.92 0.02
N VAL A 77 -1.57 -1.77 -0.96
CA VAL A 77 -2.58 -2.83 -0.87
C VAL A 77 -1.90 -4.19 -0.99
N ALA A 78 -1.95 -4.97 0.07
CA ALA A 78 -1.47 -6.35 0.06
C ALA A 78 -2.64 -7.31 -0.10
N LEU A 79 -2.60 -8.13 -1.15
CA LEU A 79 -3.58 -9.14 -1.46
C LEU A 79 -2.97 -10.54 -1.26
N ASP A 80 -3.50 -11.30 -0.31
CA ASP A 80 -3.31 -12.76 -0.24
C ASP A 80 -4.57 -13.43 -0.81
N THR A 81 -4.38 -14.24 -1.85
CA THR A 81 -5.47 -14.89 -2.59
C THR A 81 -5.26 -16.40 -2.69
N VAL A 82 -4.23 -16.95 -2.05
CA VAL A 82 -3.85 -18.34 -2.31
C VAL A 82 -4.90 -19.32 -1.81
N GLU A 83 -5.49 -19.08 -0.62
CA GLU A 83 -6.57 -19.93 -0.09
C GLU A 83 -7.85 -19.75 -0.91
N ALA A 84 -8.12 -18.52 -1.37
CA ALA A 84 -9.31 -18.22 -2.17
C ALA A 84 -9.38 -19.01 -3.49
N LYS A 85 -8.24 -19.41 -4.07
CA LYS A 85 -8.19 -20.28 -5.25
C LYS A 85 -8.74 -21.68 -4.99
N ALA A 86 -8.73 -22.12 -3.73
CA ALA A 86 -9.29 -23.39 -3.28
C ALA A 86 -10.68 -23.23 -2.62
N GLY A 87 -11.33 -22.06 -2.79
CA GLY A 87 -12.62 -21.75 -2.16
C GLY A 87 -12.52 -21.21 -0.73
N GLY A 88 -11.30 -20.95 -0.23
CA GLY A 88 -11.07 -20.32 1.07
C GLY A 88 -11.20 -18.79 1.03
N LEU A 89 -10.59 -18.13 2.02
CA LEU A 89 -10.62 -16.67 2.16
C LEU A 89 -9.51 -16.00 1.34
N ALA A 90 -9.85 -14.86 0.75
CA ALA A 90 -8.90 -13.84 0.34
C ALA A 90 -8.75 -12.81 1.47
N LEU A 91 -7.56 -12.23 1.56
CA LEU A 91 -7.22 -11.17 2.50
C LEU A 91 -6.73 -9.96 1.71
N ALA A 92 -7.25 -8.78 2.02
CA ALA A 92 -6.74 -7.51 1.52
C ALA A 92 -6.45 -6.56 2.67
N CYS A 93 -5.21 -6.10 2.78
CA CYS A 93 -4.84 -5.06 3.72
C CYS A 93 -4.60 -3.76 2.96
N VAL A 94 -5.42 -2.75 3.21
CA VAL A 94 -5.28 -1.40 2.64
C VAL A 94 -4.60 -0.51 3.69
N SER A 95 -3.45 0.04 3.35
CA SER A 95 -2.71 0.95 4.21
C SER A 95 -2.34 2.23 3.47
N LEU A 96 -2.41 3.36 4.16
CA LEU A 96 -1.86 4.62 3.68
C LEU A 96 -0.46 4.84 4.27
N SER A 97 0.35 5.61 3.56
CA SER A 97 1.78 5.72 3.87
C SER A 97 2.04 6.09 5.33
N PRO A 98 2.91 5.34 6.01
CA PRO A 98 3.29 5.64 7.37
C PRO A 98 4.23 6.85 7.36
N ALA A 99 4.59 7.32 8.54
CA ALA A 99 5.59 8.37 8.63
C ALA A 99 6.93 7.90 8.02
N LYS A 100 7.68 8.86 7.49
CA LYS A 100 8.96 8.62 6.82
C LYS A 100 9.88 7.74 7.70
N GLY A 101 10.43 6.68 7.12
CA GLY A 101 11.36 5.77 7.79
C GLY A 101 10.70 4.57 8.50
N GLN A 102 9.36 4.49 8.54
CA GLN A 102 8.68 3.33 9.10
C GLN A 102 8.66 2.14 8.14
N THR A 103 8.87 0.95 8.70
CA THR A 103 8.77 -0.35 7.99
C THR A 103 7.45 -1.05 8.24
N SER A 104 6.63 -0.51 9.15
CA SER A 104 5.33 -1.03 9.59
C SER A 104 4.22 -0.08 9.17
N TRP A 105 3.20 -0.62 8.52
CA TRP A 105 2.16 0.12 7.81
C TRP A 105 0.80 -0.35 8.35
N PRO A 106 0.23 0.34 9.35
CA PRO A 106 -1.10 0.00 9.86
C PRO A 106 -2.16 0.26 8.78
N GLY A 107 -3.20 -0.56 8.77
CA GLY A 107 -4.20 -0.52 7.71
C GLY A 107 -5.50 -1.21 8.08
N VAL A 108 -6.41 -1.21 7.13
CA VAL A 108 -7.74 -1.81 7.22
C VAL A 108 -7.74 -3.14 6.49
N LEU A 109 -8.27 -4.15 7.14
CA LEU A 109 -8.38 -5.48 6.57
C LEU A 109 -9.77 -5.73 6.02
N VAL A 110 -9.81 -6.28 4.81
CA VAL A 110 -10.95 -6.99 4.25
C VAL A 110 -10.61 -8.47 4.18
N SER A 111 -11.48 -9.32 4.72
CA SER A 111 -11.40 -10.78 4.62
C SER A 111 -12.72 -11.33 4.08
N GLY A 112 -12.68 -12.31 3.18
CA GLY A 112 -13.87 -12.90 2.59
C GLY A 112 -13.57 -13.64 1.29
N GLY A 113 -14.59 -14.04 0.54
CA GLY A 113 -14.39 -14.51 -0.84
C GLY A 113 -13.87 -13.39 -1.75
N LEU A 114 -13.24 -13.72 -2.88
CA LEU A 114 -12.66 -12.72 -3.81
C LEU A 114 -13.65 -11.62 -4.22
N ALA A 115 -14.90 -11.99 -4.51
CA ALA A 115 -15.94 -11.04 -4.88
C ALA A 115 -16.28 -10.05 -3.74
N GLN A 116 -16.37 -10.57 -2.51
CA GLN A 116 -16.60 -9.75 -1.31
C GLN A 116 -15.42 -8.82 -1.04
N VAL A 117 -14.19 -9.33 -1.14
CA VAL A 117 -12.97 -8.52 -0.98
C VAL A 117 -12.97 -7.37 -1.98
N SER A 118 -13.19 -7.67 -3.26
CA SER A 118 -13.25 -6.66 -4.32
C SER A 118 -14.33 -5.59 -4.06
N ALA A 119 -15.53 -5.99 -3.65
CA ALA A 119 -16.63 -5.06 -3.38
C ALA A 119 -16.37 -4.13 -2.19
N ARG A 120 -15.47 -4.52 -1.29
CA ARG A 120 -15.24 -3.86 0.01
C ARG A 120 -13.92 -3.09 0.08
N LEU A 121 -13.12 -3.12 -0.97
CA LEU A 121 -11.88 -2.32 -1.05
C LEU A 121 -12.17 -0.82 -0.93
N GLY A 122 -13.26 -0.34 -1.52
CA GLY A 122 -13.68 1.07 -1.42
C GLY A 122 -13.91 1.50 0.03
N ASP A 123 -14.63 0.70 0.81
CA ASP A 123 -14.87 0.94 2.24
C ASP A 123 -13.56 0.99 3.03
N ALA A 124 -12.64 0.06 2.76
CA ALA A 124 -11.34 0.00 3.43
C ALA A 124 -10.47 1.22 3.12
N PHE A 125 -10.45 1.69 1.87
CA PHE A 125 -9.79 2.94 1.50
C PHE A 125 -10.45 4.15 2.19
N GLY A 126 -11.78 4.19 2.24
CA GLY A 126 -12.54 5.22 2.94
C GLY A 126 -12.09 5.34 4.40
N VAL A 127 -12.11 4.23 5.14
CA VAL A 127 -11.66 4.18 6.54
C VAL A 127 -10.20 4.60 6.68
N ALA A 128 -9.30 4.05 5.86
CA ALA A 128 -7.87 4.36 5.94
C ALA A 128 -7.58 5.85 5.66
N SER A 129 -8.38 6.51 4.81
CA SER A 129 -8.21 7.91 4.43
C SER A 129 -8.63 8.93 5.49
N VAL A 130 -9.59 8.56 6.34
CA VAL A 130 -10.14 9.47 7.37
C VAL A 130 -9.50 9.26 8.74
N ALA A 131 -8.99 8.06 9.02
CA ALA A 131 -8.36 7.75 10.29
C ALA A 131 -7.08 8.58 10.50
N ARG A 132 -6.95 9.20 11.68
CA ARG A 132 -5.78 10.02 12.06
C ARG A 132 -4.86 9.29 13.03
N THR A 133 -5.42 8.38 13.82
CA THR A 133 -4.70 7.57 14.79
C THR A 133 -5.03 6.08 14.61
N PRO A 134 -4.19 5.17 15.16
CA PRO A 134 -4.52 3.75 15.20
C PRO A 134 -5.86 3.46 15.90
N THR A 135 -6.22 4.25 16.91
CA THR A 135 -7.50 4.13 17.62
C THR A 135 -8.66 4.49 16.71
N ASP A 136 -8.56 5.59 15.95
CA ASP A 136 -9.60 6.00 15.00
C ASP A 136 -9.77 4.96 13.90
N LEU A 137 -8.66 4.42 13.39
CA LEU A 137 -8.67 3.37 12.37
C LEU A 137 -9.45 2.15 12.87
N LYS A 138 -9.16 1.70 14.09
CA LYS A 138 -9.84 0.56 14.70
C LYS A 138 -11.33 0.83 14.90
N ALA A 139 -11.70 2.02 15.37
CA ALA A 139 -13.10 2.39 15.58
C ALA A 139 -13.87 2.45 14.25
N ALA A 140 -13.36 3.16 13.26
CA ALA A 140 -14.00 3.30 11.96
C ALA A 140 -14.05 1.97 11.18
N ALA A 141 -13.03 1.12 11.29
CA ALA A 141 -13.07 -0.23 10.74
C ALA A 141 -14.19 -1.07 11.39
N ALA A 142 -14.33 -0.99 12.72
CA ALA A 142 -15.37 -1.72 13.45
C ALA A 142 -16.78 -1.29 13.06
N GLU A 143 -17.03 0.01 12.87
CA GLU A 143 -18.33 0.54 12.41
C GLU A 143 -18.78 -0.08 11.09
N LEU A 144 -17.83 -0.35 10.18
CA LEU A 144 -18.10 -0.97 8.89
C LEU A 144 -17.97 -2.49 8.92
N ARG A 145 -17.71 -3.14 10.05
CA ARG A 145 -17.39 -4.57 10.15
C ARG A 145 -16.22 -4.97 9.24
N LEU A 146 -15.15 -4.17 9.30
CA LEU A 146 -13.85 -4.44 8.71
C LEU A 146 -12.86 -4.82 9.80
N GLY A 147 -11.80 -5.53 9.43
CA GLY A 147 -10.70 -5.84 10.34
C GLY A 147 -9.63 -4.76 10.35
N THR A 148 -8.59 -4.99 11.15
CA THR A 148 -7.37 -4.18 11.17
C THR A 148 -6.18 -5.02 10.77
N CYS A 149 -5.19 -4.43 10.10
CA CYS A 149 -3.97 -5.11 9.69
C CYS A 149 -2.74 -4.23 9.83
N THR A 150 -1.58 -4.87 9.72
CA THR A 150 -0.26 -4.26 9.63
C THR A 150 0.51 -4.92 8.50
N LEU A 151 1.11 -4.11 7.62
CA LEU A 151 2.09 -4.58 6.63
C LEU A 151 3.51 -4.24 7.10
N THR A 152 4.35 -5.26 7.23
CA THR A 152 5.73 -5.10 7.68
C THR A 152 6.70 -5.53 6.60
N ARG A 153 7.56 -4.61 6.16
CA ARG A 153 8.69 -4.92 5.26
C ARG A 153 9.79 -5.66 6.04
N ARG A 154 10.29 -6.77 5.51
CA ARG A 154 11.37 -7.59 6.09
C ARG A 154 12.66 -7.50 5.29
#